data_AF-A0A1Q8YEZ0-F1
#
_entry.id   AF-A0A1Q8YEZ0-F1
#
_cell.length_a   1.000
_cell.length_b   1.000
_cell.length_c   1.000
_cell.angle_alpha   90.00
_cell.angle_beta   90.00
_cell.angle_gamma   90.00
#
_symmetry.space_group_name_H-M   'P 1'
#
loop_
_entity.id
_entity.type
_entity.pdbx_description
1 polymer ?
#
loop_
_entity_poly.entity_id
_entity_poly.type
_entity_poly.pdbx_seq_one_letter_code
_entity_poly.pdbx_strand_id
1 'polypeptide(L)'
;MAIGWLTVLKLVPWGDVIENAPKVASGAKKLWNNVGKKPDAPPETLAPVPGMPGDVPDPVAALQAEVLQLQGAVAQLHQQMLESSALIGSLAEQNTQLIARVEVNRKRVLGLAIAVVMLLGVVVSKLI
;
A
#
# COMPACT_ATOMS: atom_id res chain seq x y z
N MET A 1 16.20 3.32 22.37
CA MET A 1 15.82 2.23 21.44
C MET A 1 14.99 2.67 20.22
N ALA A 2 14.82 3.97 19.92
CA ALA A 2 13.94 4.45 18.85
C ALA A 2 14.68 5.00 17.59
N ILE A 3 15.99 4.73 17.43
CA ILE A 3 16.82 5.28 16.34
C ILE A 3 17.08 4.23 15.23
N GLY A 4 16.82 2.94 15.50
CA GLY A 4 17.13 1.85 14.56
C GLY A 4 16.34 1.89 13.24
N TRP A 5 15.12 2.45 13.24
CA TRP A 5 14.27 2.51 12.04
C TRP A 5 14.78 3.54 11.00
N LEU A 6 15.42 4.63 11.45
CA LEU A 6 16.03 5.63 10.55
C LEU A 6 17.28 5.08 9.86
N THR A 7 18.03 4.21 10.54
CA THR A 7 19.20 3.54 9.95
C THR A 7 18.76 2.55 8.88
N VAL A 8 17.66 1.83 9.11
CA VAL A 8 17.07 0.93 8.13
C VAL A 8 16.55 1.70 6.91
N LEU A 9 15.85 2.83 7.09
CA LEU A 9 15.39 3.67 5.98
C LEU A 9 16.52 4.25 5.12
N LYS A 10 17.67 4.56 5.72
CA LYS A 10 18.86 5.03 4.98
C LYS A 10 19.59 3.90 4.26
N LEU A 11 19.48 2.67 4.76
CA LEU A 11 20.08 1.49 4.14
C LEU A 11 19.27 1.00 2.93
N VAL A 12 18.01 1.40 2.82
CA VAL A 12 17.16 1.07 1.67
C VAL A 12 17.62 1.87 0.45
N PRO A 13 17.96 1.20 -0.68
CA PRO A 13 18.36 1.86 -1.92
C PRO A 13 17.12 2.42 -2.62
N TRP A 14 16.71 3.63 -2.24
CA TRP A 14 15.53 4.29 -2.82
C TRP A 14 15.62 4.48 -4.34
N GLY A 15 16.82 4.59 -4.91
CA GLY A 15 17.03 4.60 -6.35
C GLY A 15 16.50 3.33 -7.02
N ASP A 16 16.95 2.16 -6.53
CA ASP A 16 16.52 0.86 -7.05
C ASP A 16 15.02 0.61 -6.80
N VAL A 17 14.50 1.09 -5.67
CA VAL A 17 13.06 1.00 -5.34
C VAL A 17 12.22 1.80 -6.33
N ILE A 18 12.65 3.02 -6.69
CA ILE A 18 11.92 3.88 -7.63
C ILE A 18 12.02 3.32 -9.06
N GLU A 19 13.20 2.83 -9.46
CA GLU A 19 13.40 2.26 -10.79
C GLU A 19 12.60 0.96 -11.00
N ASN A 20 12.47 0.14 -9.96
CA ASN A 20 11.72 -1.12 -10.01
C ASN A 20 10.26 -1.00 -9.56
N ALA A 21 9.84 0.14 -9.01
CA ALA A 21 8.45 0.42 -8.63
C ALA A 21 7.42 0.07 -9.72
N PRO A 22 7.59 0.45 -11.02
CA PRO A 22 6.62 0.08 -12.05
C PRO A 22 6.52 -1.44 -12.28
N LYS A 23 7.63 -2.18 -12.12
CA LYS A 23 7.64 -3.66 -12.23
C LYS A 23 6.91 -4.30 -11.05
N VAL A 24 7.16 -3.81 -9.83
CA VAL A 24 6.50 -4.30 -8.61
C VAL A 24 5.00 -3.99 -8.62
N ALA A 25 4.61 -2.78 -9.02
CA ALA A 25 3.21 -2.39 -9.20
C ALA A 25 2.51 -3.27 -10.26
N SER A 26 3.20 -3.59 -11.35
CA SER A 26 2.68 -4.48 -12.39
C SER A 26 2.54 -5.93 -11.89
N GLY A 27 3.49 -6.43 -11.11
CA GLY A 27 3.44 -7.76 -10.48
C GLY A 27 2.29 -7.88 -9.48
N ALA A 28 2.13 -6.88 -8.60
CA ALA A 28 1.01 -6.79 -7.67
C ALA A 28 -0.34 -6.72 -8.40
N LYS A 29 -0.43 -5.93 -9.48
CA LYS A 29 -1.63 -5.85 -10.32
C LYS A 29 -1.96 -7.19 -11.00
N LYS A 30 -0.95 -7.95 -11.45
CA LYS A 30 -1.14 -9.29 -12.01
C LYS A 30 -1.67 -10.28 -10.98
N LEU A 31 -1.09 -10.28 -9.77
CA LEU A 31 -1.57 -11.12 -8.67
C LEU A 31 -3.01 -10.75 -8.31
N TRP A 32 -3.30 -9.46 -8.13
CA TRP A 32 -4.64 -8.96 -7.82
C TRP A 32 -5.68 -9.31 -8.90
N ASN A 33 -5.30 -9.20 -10.17
CA ASN A 33 -6.16 -9.63 -11.28
C ASN A 33 -6.39 -11.15 -11.29
N ASN A 34 -5.42 -11.95 -10.87
CA ASN A 34 -5.53 -13.41 -10.81
C ASN A 34 -6.40 -13.88 -9.65
N VAL A 35 -6.31 -13.25 -8.47
CA VAL A 35 -7.25 -13.54 -7.36
C VAL A 35 -8.65 -12.97 -7.64
N GLY A 36 -8.78 -11.83 -8.32
CA GLY A 36 -10.08 -11.28 -8.71
C GLY A 36 -10.80 -12.03 -9.83
N LYS A 37 -10.10 -12.85 -10.62
CA LYS A 37 -10.67 -13.64 -11.73
C LYS A 37 -10.97 -15.09 -11.39
N LYS A 38 -10.74 -15.55 -10.16
CA LYS A 38 -10.99 -16.94 -9.78
C LYS A 38 -11.78 -17.07 -8.49
N PRO A 39 -13.11 -17.16 -8.62
CA PRO A 39 -13.89 -18.18 -7.93
C PRO A 39 -14.54 -19.07 -8.99
N ASP A 40 -14.17 -20.35 -8.96
CA ASP A 40 -14.86 -21.51 -9.55
C ASP A 40 -13.83 -22.56 -9.98
N ALA A 41 -13.31 -23.28 -8.98
CA ALA A 41 -13.05 -24.69 -9.19
C ALA A 41 -14.20 -25.40 -8.44
N PRO A 42 -15.17 -26.00 -9.15
CA PRO A 42 -16.12 -26.89 -8.52
C PRO A 42 -15.32 -27.99 -7.79
N PRO A 43 -15.72 -28.41 -6.57
CA PRO A 43 -15.18 -29.64 -6.02
C PRO A 43 -15.46 -30.75 -7.03
N GLU A 44 -14.42 -31.47 -7.43
CA GLU A 44 -14.55 -32.66 -8.28
C GLU A 44 -15.60 -33.58 -7.66
N THR A 45 -16.72 -33.70 -8.36
CA THR A 45 -17.83 -34.58 -8.01
C THR A 45 -17.32 -36.01 -7.99
N LEU A 46 -16.94 -36.49 -6.81
CA LEU A 46 -16.80 -37.91 -6.54
C LEU A 46 -18.15 -38.58 -6.85
N ALA A 47 -18.08 -39.62 -7.66
CA ALA A 47 -19.19 -40.27 -8.36
C ALA A 47 -20.45 -40.51 -7.50
N PRO A 48 -21.66 -40.42 -8.08
CA PRO A 48 -22.89 -40.78 -7.37
C PRO A 48 -22.92 -42.29 -7.12
N VAL A 49 -22.96 -42.69 -5.84
CA VAL A 49 -23.42 -44.01 -5.43
C VAL A 49 -24.94 -44.05 -5.62
N PRO A 50 -25.50 -44.99 -6.41
CA PRO A 50 -26.94 -45.04 -6.63
C PRO A 50 -27.63 -45.66 -5.42
N GLY A 51 -28.31 -44.83 -4.62
CA GLY A 51 -29.19 -45.30 -3.56
C GLY A 51 -29.27 -44.39 -2.33
N MET A 52 -29.91 -43.23 -2.44
CA MET A 52 -30.53 -42.57 -1.28
C MET A 52 -31.59 -41.56 -1.77
N PRO A 53 -32.86 -41.67 -1.35
CA PRO A 53 -33.86 -40.64 -1.59
C PRO A 53 -33.67 -39.55 -0.54
N GLY A 54 -32.91 -38.51 -0.87
CA GLY A 54 -32.69 -37.35 -0.02
C GLY A 54 -32.92 -36.08 -0.83
N ASP A 55 -34.07 -35.45 -0.56
CA ASP A 55 -34.43 -34.06 -0.83
C ASP A 55 -33.45 -33.28 -1.71
N VAL A 56 -33.74 -33.19 -3.01
CA VAL A 56 -32.96 -32.35 -3.93
C VAL A 56 -33.29 -30.90 -3.55
N PRO A 57 -32.35 -30.14 -2.95
CA PRO A 57 -32.59 -28.74 -2.66
C PRO A 57 -32.85 -28.06 -3.99
N ASP A 58 -33.91 -27.25 -4.06
CA ASP A 58 -34.23 -26.48 -5.27
C ASP A 58 -32.95 -25.74 -5.74
N PRO A 59 -32.41 -26.03 -6.93
CA PRO A 59 -31.13 -25.47 -7.40
C PRO A 59 -31.14 -23.93 -7.38
N VAL A 60 -32.33 -23.33 -7.46
CA VAL A 60 -32.55 -21.89 -7.38
C VAL A 60 -32.32 -21.35 -5.96
N ALA A 61 -32.63 -22.13 -4.92
CA ALA A 61 -32.38 -21.77 -3.52
C ALA A 61 -30.88 -21.84 -3.17
N ALA A 62 -30.15 -22.82 -3.72
CA ALA A 62 -28.70 -22.92 -3.57
C ALA A 62 -27.99 -21.71 -4.21
N LEU A 63 -28.40 -21.32 -5.42
CA LEU A 63 -27.89 -20.13 -6.11
C LEU A 63 -28.20 -18.84 -5.34
N GLN A 64 -29.39 -18.70 -4.74
CA GLN A 64 -29.72 -17.53 -3.91
C GLN A 64 -28.86 -17.44 -2.65
N ALA A 65 -28.59 -18.56 -1.99
CA ALA A 65 -27.71 -18.60 -0.83
C ALA A 65 -26.28 -18.18 -1.19
N GLU A 66 -25.79 -18.61 -2.34
CA GLU A 66 -24.46 -18.26 -2.86
C GLU A 66 -24.39 -16.77 -3.22
N VAL A 67 -25.41 -16.21 -3.88
CA VAL A 67 -25.51 -14.78 -4.18
C VAL A 67 -25.53 -13.93 -2.91
N LEU A 68 -26.25 -14.35 -1.87
CA LEU A 68 -26.27 -13.67 -0.57
C LEU A 68 -24.92 -13.72 0.14
N GLN A 69 -24.20 -14.85 0.07
CA GLN A 69 -22.83 -14.95 0.58
C GLN A 69 -21.86 -14.03 -0.18
N LEU A 70 -21.94 -14.01 -1.51
CA LEU A 70 -21.14 -13.13 -2.37
C LEU A 70 -21.40 -11.65 -2.05
N GLN A 71 -22.67 -11.25 -1.89
CA GLN A 71 -23.01 -9.88 -1.49
C GLN A 71 -22.45 -9.52 -0.10
N GLY A 72 -22.50 -10.45 0.85
CA GLY A 72 -21.90 -10.26 2.18
C GLY A 72 -20.38 -10.09 2.11
N ALA A 73 -19.70 -10.89 1.29
CA ALA A 73 -18.26 -10.80 1.09
C ALA A 73 -17.85 -9.48 0.42
N VAL A 74 -18.62 -9.02 -0.59
CA VAL A 74 -18.40 -7.73 -1.25
C VAL A 74 -18.58 -6.57 -0.27
N ALA A 75 -19.61 -6.61 0.59
CA ALA A 75 -19.83 -5.58 1.60
C ALA A 75 -18.69 -5.50 2.62
N GLN A 76 -18.19 -6.66 3.09
CA GLN A 76 -17.04 -6.71 3.99
C GLN A 76 -15.76 -6.18 3.33
N LEU A 77 -15.52 -6.54 2.06
CA LEU A 77 -14.35 -6.07 1.33
C LEU A 77 -14.42 -4.56 1.07
N HIS A 78 -15.61 -4.02 0.79
CA HIS A 78 -15.83 -2.58 0.66
C HIS A 78 -15.56 -1.85 1.99
N GLN A 79 -15.99 -2.42 3.12
CA GLN A 79 -15.74 -1.85 4.43
C GLN A 79 -14.24 -1.82 4.75
N GLN A 80 -13.52 -2.91 4.48
CA GLN A 80 -12.05 -2.97 4.62
C GLN A 80 -11.34 -1.99 3.68
N MET A 81 -11.86 -1.80 2.47
CA MET A 81 -11.35 -0.79 1.54
C MET A 81 -11.53 0.62 2.10
N LEU A 82 -12.69 0.95 2.68
CA LEU A 82 -12.94 2.25 3.29
C LEU A 82 -12.03 2.48 4.49
N GLU A 83 -11.87 1.49 5.38
CA GLU A 83 -10.96 1.58 6.53
C GLU A 83 -9.50 1.74 6.11
N SER A 84 -9.04 0.95 5.12
CA SER A 84 -7.68 1.11 4.58
C SER A 84 -7.49 2.44 3.84
N SER A 85 -8.52 2.97 3.17
CA SER A 85 -8.47 4.28 2.52
C SER A 85 -8.35 5.43 3.53
N ALA A 86 -8.99 5.31 4.70
CA ALA A 86 -8.85 6.27 5.79
C ALA A 86 -7.43 6.25 6.37
N LEU A 87 -6.82 5.07 6.52
CA LEU A 87 -5.42 4.94 6.93
C LEU A 87 -4.46 5.53 5.89
N ILE A 88 -4.66 5.24 4.60
CA ILE A 88 -3.86 5.82 3.50
C ILE A 88 -3.98 7.35 3.48
N GLY A 89 -5.20 7.88 3.69
CA GLY A 89 -5.43 9.32 3.82
C GLY A 89 -4.65 9.93 4.99
N SER A 90 -4.65 9.26 6.15
CA SER A 90 -3.89 9.73 7.32
C SER A 90 -2.36 9.69 7.10
N LEU A 91 -1.85 8.67 6.40
CA LEU A 91 -0.42 8.60 6.05
C LEU A 91 -0.04 9.66 5.01
N ALA A 92 -0.92 9.94 4.03
CA ALA A 92 -0.69 10.99 3.05
C ALA A 92 -0.63 12.37 3.72
N GLU A 93 -1.56 12.65 4.63
CA GLU A 93 -1.57 13.89 5.41
C GLU A 93 -0.30 14.02 6.28
N GLN A 94 0.10 12.95 6.98
CA GLN A 94 1.35 12.93 7.74
C GLN A 94 2.59 13.14 6.86
N ASN A 95 2.67 12.49 5.70
CA ASN A 95 3.77 12.70 4.76
C ASN A 95 3.80 14.15 4.26
N THR A 96 2.65 14.75 3.98
CA THR A 96 2.55 16.15 3.52
C THR A 96 3.10 17.10 4.58
N GLN A 97 2.74 16.88 5.85
CA GLN A 97 3.27 17.65 6.98
C GLN A 97 4.77 17.42 7.22
N LEU A 98 5.26 16.18 7.07
CA LEU A 98 6.69 15.87 7.20
C LEU A 98 7.51 16.56 6.10
N ILE A 99 7.07 16.47 4.85
CA ILE A 99 7.72 17.14 3.71
C ILE A 99 7.74 18.65 3.92
N ALA A 100 6.63 19.25 4.37
CA ALA A 100 6.56 20.67 4.67
C ALA A 100 7.59 21.09 5.76
N ARG A 101 7.71 20.31 6.85
CA ARG A 101 8.69 20.57 7.91
C ARG A 101 10.14 20.43 7.42
N VAL A 102 10.41 19.41 6.59
CA VAL A 102 11.72 19.19 5.98
C VAL A 102 12.10 20.35 5.06
N GLU A 103 11.17 20.85 4.25
CA GLU A 103 11.44 21.95 3.32
C GLU A 103 11.74 23.27 4.06
N VAL A 104 11.03 23.56 5.16
CA VAL A 104 11.37 24.71 6.03
C VAL A 104 12.76 24.56 6.63
N ASN A 105 13.11 23.37 7.13
CA ASN A 105 14.43 23.11 7.69
C ASN A 105 15.52 23.26 6.62
N ARG A 106 15.30 22.69 5.42
CA ARG A 106 16.21 22.80 4.27
C ARG A 106 16.47 24.26 3.89
N LYS A 107 15.43 25.10 3.82
CA LYS A 107 15.60 26.54 3.56
C LYS A 107 16.42 27.25 4.63
N ARG A 108 16.18 26.94 5.92
CA ARG A 108 16.96 27.51 7.04
C ARG A 108 18.43 27.11 6.99
N VAL A 109 18.71 25.83 6.76
CA VAL A 109 20.07 25.31 6.63
C VAL A 109 20.80 25.96 5.46
N LEU A 110 20.13 26.11 4.32
CA LEU A 110 20.70 26.74 3.13
C LEU A 110 20.98 28.23 3.38
N GLY A 111 20.06 28.94 4.05
CA GLY A 111 20.29 30.33 4.47
C GLY A 111 21.47 30.50 5.44
N LEU A 112 21.59 29.62 6.44
CA LEU A 112 22.74 29.60 7.36
C LEU A 112 24.05 29.29 6.64
N ALA A 113 24.04 28.34 5.70
CA ALA A 113 25.22 28.02 4.90
C ALA A 113 25.69 29.22 4.07
N ILE A 114 24.77 29.95 3.42
CA ILE A 114 25.10 31.18 2.68
C ILE A 114 25.67 32.23 3.64
N ALA A 115 25.07 32.43 4.81
CA ALA A 115 25.56 33.40 5.79
C ALA A 115 26.98 33.07 6.26
N VAL A 116 27.28 31.79 6.52
CA VAL A 116 28.63 31.33 6.89
C VAL A 116 29.62 31.57 5.75
N VAL A 117 29.27 31.24 4.51
CA VAL A 117 30.13 31.47 3.34
C VAL A 117 30.43 32.96 3.15
N MET A 118 29.41 33.82 3.27
CA MET A 118 29.57 35.27 3.19
C MET A 118 30.50 35.80 4.29
N LEU A 119 30.32 35.33 5.53
CA LEU A 119 31.14 35.76 6.66
C LEU A 119 32.60 35.33 6.50
N LEU A 120 32.84 34.08 6.07
CA LEU A 120 34.18 33.60 5.72
C LEU A 120 34.81 34.43 4.59
N GLY A 121 34.04 34.78 3.56
CA GLY A 121 34.52 35.63 2.46
C GLY A 121 34.95 37.02 2.94
N VAL A 122 34.18 37.65 3.84
CA VAL A 122 34.53 38.95 4.43
C VAL A 122 35.80 38.85 5.28
N VAL A 123 35.95 37.80 6.09
CA VAL A 123 37.14 37.57 6.92
C VAL A 123 38.39 37.39 6.04
N VAL A 124 38.29 36.58 4.98
CA VAL A 124 39.39 36.36 4.03
C VAL A 124 39.76 37.67 3.32
N SER A 125 38.78 38.45 2.87
CA SER A 125 39.01 39.76 2.24
C SER A 125 39.65 40.79 3.17
N LYS A 126 39.52 40.64 4.49
CA LYS A 126 40.17 41.51 5.48
C LYS A 126 41.60 41.07 5.81
N LEU A 127 41.96 39.83 5.47
CA LEU A 127 43.27 39.24 5.77
C LEU A 127 44.29 39.41 4.63
N ILE A 128 43.81 39.60 3.40
CA ILE A 128 44.60 39.91 2.19
C ILE A 128 44.77 41.42 2.07
#